data_AF-V2XX12-F1
#
_entry.id   AF-V2XX12-F1
#
_cell.length_a   1.000
_cell.length_b   1.000
_cell.length_c   1.000
_cell.angle_alpha   90.00
_cell.angle_beta   90.00
_cell.angle_gamma   90.00
#
_symmetry.space_group_name_H-M   'P 1'
#
loop_
_entity.id
_entity.type
_entity.pdbx_description
1 polymer ?
#
loop_
_entity_poly.entity_id
_entity_poly.type
_entity_poly.pdbx_seq_one_letter_code
_entity_poly.pdbx_strand_id
1 'polypeptide(L)'
;MEERMNMGGGGVLTLERDGSRVTLRAERPADGLGLYKVWLRGEQGGKLLLGTLAPEHGALCLRRTLSVRELERAGCWPRFRAEGVLAFSFAAQGGRWYCEQHPERLLADPVLRAQVRTSMLCQREASGFSLAAPFRTDRAVPLAALFCLARVERWDGRPHLVWRFDQEGRPRMPES
;
A
#
# COMPACT_ATOMS: atom_id res chain seq x y z
N MET A 1 5.22 35.81 7.89
CA MET A 1 4.25 35.78 6.76
C MET A 1 3.90 34.33 6.51
N GLU A 2 2.61 34.01 6.55
CA GLU A 2 2.10 32.66 6.31
C GLU A 2 1.60 32.55 4.87
N GLU A 3 2.03 31.52 4.16
CA GLU A 3 1.61 31.23 2.79
C GLU A 3 1.08 29.79 2.72
N ARG A 4 0.02 29.55 1.96
CA ARG A 4 -0.62 28.23 1.85
C ARG A 4 -0.78 27.85 0.39
N MET A 5 -0.43 26.60 0.07
CA MET A 5 -0.56 26.05 -1.27
C MET A 5 -1.12 24.62 -1.24
N ASN A 6 -1.79 24.22 -2.32
CA ASN A 6 -2.25 22.85 -2.49
C ASN A 6 -1.11 21.93 -2.92
N MET A 7 -1.06 20.72 -2.37
CA MET A 7 -0.12 19.70 -2.79
C MET A 7 -0.71 18.87 -3.94
N GLY A 8 0.10 18.57 -4.96
CA GLY A 8 -0.21 17.51 -5.91
C GLY A 8 -0.31 16.16 -5.17
N GLY A 9 -1.32 15.34 -5.49
CA GLY A 9 -1.62 14.12 -4.71
C GLY A 9 -2.49 14.36 -3.45
N GLY A 10 -2.93 15.60 -3.24
CA GLY A 10 -3.92 15.98 -2.23
C GLY A 10 -3.32 16.45 -0.91
N GLY A 11 -4.07 17.32 -0.23
CA GLY A 11 -3.63 18.01 0.98
C GLY A 11 -3.09 19.41 0.72
N VAL A 12 -2.60 20.02 1.78
CA VAL A 12 -2.12 21.41 1.81
C VAL A 12 -0.74 21.48 2.44
N LEU A 13 0.06 22.43 1.95
CA LEU A 13 1.33 22.81 2.53
C LEU A 13 1.22 24.26 2.99
N THR A 14 1.45 24.50 4.28
CA THR A 14 1.55 25.83 4.87
C THR A 14 3.01 26.16 5.15
N LEU A 15 3.40 27.38 4.85
CA LEU A 15 4.75 27.90 5.03
C LEU A 15 4.73 29.11 5.95
N GLU A 16 5.63 29.12 6.91
CA GLU A 16 5.81 30.21 7.85
C GLU A 16 7.29 30.60 7.83
N ARG A 17 7.58 31.81 7.34
CA ARG A 17 8.94 32.34 7.30
C ARG A 17 9.25 33.17 8.55
N ASP A 18 10.37 32.82 9.18
CA ASP A 18 10.99 33.57 10.26
C ASP A 18 12.47 33.82 9.93
N GLY A 19 12.79 35.06 9.53
CA GLY A 19 14.13 35.46 9.10
C GLY A 19 14.69 34.61 7.96
N SER A 20 15.73 33.84 8.28
CA SER A 20 16.44 32.94 7.36
C SER A 20 15.93 31.50 7.40
N ARG A 21 14.90 31.21 8.21
CA ARG A 21 14.28 29.89 8.34
C ARG A 21 12.85 29.89 7.83
N VAL A 22 12.43 28.75 7.31
CA VAL A 22 11.10 28.48 6.81
C VAL A 22 10.60 27.21 7.47
N THR A 23 9.48 27.31 8.17
CA THR A 23 8.76 26.16 8.70
C THR A 23 7.70 25.75 7.70
N LEU A 24 7.77 24.50 7.25
CA LEU A 24 6.82 23.89 6.33
C LEU A 24 5.96 22.88 7.10
N ARG A 25 4.64 22.98 6.96
CA ARG A 25 3.64 22.08 7.54
C ARG A 25 2.81 21.49 6.43
N ALA A 26 2.96 20.20 6.18
CA ALA A 26 2.15 19.46 5.21
C ALA A 26 1.06 18.69 5.96
N GLU A 27 -0.17 18.77 5.47
CA GLU A 27 -1.31 18.07 6.03
C GLU A 27 -2.20 17.54 4.92
N ARG A 28 -2.70 16.31 5.06
CA ARG A 28 -3.78 15.77 4.23
C ARG A 28 -4.69 14.87 5.05
N PRO A 29 -5.97 14.71 4.66
CA PRO A 29 -6.83 13.70 5.27
C PRO A 29 -6.19 12.31 5.18
N ALA A 30 -6.30 11.51 6.24
CA ALA A 30 -5.92 10.11 6.18
C ALA A 30 -6.93 9.35 5.30
N ASP A 31 -6.44 8.80 4.19
CA ASP A 31 -7.23 7.98 3.26
C ASP A 31 -7.03 6.48 3.49
N GLY A 32 -6.16 6.10 4.43
CA GLY A 32 -5.82 4.71 4.71
C GLY A 32 -5.08 4.00 3.57
N LEU A 33 -4.65 4.71 2.53
CA LEU A 33 -4.01 4.08 1.35
C LEU A 33 -2.53 3.77 1.57
N GLY A 34 -1.86 4.42 2.53
CA GLY A 34 -0.45 4.19 2.79
C GLY A 34 0.31 5.34 3.43
N LEU A 35 1.64 5.25 3.35
CA LEU A 35 2.57 6.30 3.75
C LEU A 35 2.94 7.16 2.56
N TYR A 36 2.91 8.47 2.77
CA TYR A 36 3.17 9.47 1.74
C TYR A 36 4.47 10.20 2.03
N LYS A 37 5.26 10.45 1.01
CA LYS A 37 6.42 11.36 1.08
C LYS A 37 6.06 12.68 0.42
N VAL A 38 6.42 13.78 1.08
CA VAL A 38 6.25 15.12 0.53
C VAL A 38 7.53 15.54 -0.17
N TRP A 39 7.41 15.91 -1.43
CA TRP A 39 8.49 16.44 -2.26
C TRP A 39 8.23 17.90 -2.60
N LEU A 40 9.29 18.70 -2.59
CA LEU A 40 9.28 20.04 -3.17
C LEU A 40 9.92 19.98 -4.56
N ARG A 41 9.32 20.69 -5.52
CA ARG A 41 9.72 20.75 -6.93
C ARG A 41 9.92 22.20 -7.35
N GLY A 42 11.15 22.58 -7.64
CA GLY A 42 11.48 23.87 -8.21
C GLY A 42 11.07 24.00 -9.67
N GLU A 43 10.86 25.23 -10.16
CA GLU A 43 10.54 25.50 -11.57
C GLU A 43 11.67 25.09 -12.52
N GLN A 44 12.93 25.14 -12.05
CA GLN A 44 14.12 24.80 -12.83
C GLN A 44 14.61 23.35 -12.59
N GLY A 45 13.71 22.45 -12.18
CA GLY A 45 14.04 21.02 -11.98
C GLY A 45 14.62 20.68 -10.60
N GLY A 46 14.71 21.65 -9.69
CA GLY A 46 15.07 21.42 -8.29
C GLY A 46 14.15 20.38 -7.62
N LYS A 47 14.72 19.50 -6.79
CA LYS A 47 13.96 18.45 -6.10
C LYS A 47 14.49 18.26 -4.68
N LEU A 48 13.59 18.37 -3.70
CA LEU A 48 13.93 18.14 -2.29
C LEU A 48 12.90 17.24 -1.62
N LEU A 49 13.36 16.21 -0.90
CA LEU A 49 12.49 15.41 -0.03
C LEU A 49 12.26 16.17 1.27
N LEU A 50 11.03 16.61 1.50
CA LEU A 50 10.65 17.27 2.75
C LEU A 50 10.51 16.25 3.89
N GLY A 51 9.95 15.06 3.62
CA GLY A 51 9.85 13.99 4.61
C GLY A 51 8.71 13.02 4.32
N THR A 52 8.42 12.14 5.27
CA THR A 52 7.27 11.23 5.24
C THR A 52 6.18 11.78 6.15
N LEU A 53 4.93 11.77 5.71
CA LEU A 53 3.79 12.15 6.55
C LEU A 53 3.54 11.07 7.61
N ALA A 54 3.39 11.50 8.86
CA ALA A 54 3.03 10.65 9.98
C ALA A 54 1.53 10.79 10.32
N PRO A 55 0.86 9.73 10.76
CA PRO A 55 -0.53 9.81 11.20
C PRO A 55 -0.65 10.57 12.52
N GLU A 56 -1.47 11.62 12.53
CA GLU A 56 -1.76 12.44 13.71
C GLU A 56 -3.26 12.81 13.69
N HIS A 57 -4.02 12.42 14.72
CA HIS A 57 -5.42 12.82 14.94
C HIS A 57 -6.35 12.67 13.71
N GLY A 58 -6.20 11.61 12.91
CA GLY A 58 -7.02 11.36 11.72
C GLY A 58 -6.55 12.07 10.44
N ALA A 59 -5.43 12.79 10.50
CA ALA A 59 -4.74 13.36 9.35
C ALA A 59 -3.34 12.76 9.20
N LEU A 60 -2.72 12.98 8.04
CA LEU A 60 -1.33 12.70 7.78
C LEU A 60 -0.56 14.02 7.74
N CYS A 61 0.38 14.17 8.68
CA CYS A 61 1.03 15.43 9.00
C CYS A 61 2.56 15.33 8.87
N LEU A 62 3.20 16.43 8.51
CA LEU A 62 4.65 16.60 8.57
C LEU A 62 4.97 18.05 8.89
N ARG A 63 5.84 18.27 9.87
CA ARG A 63 6.41 19.59 10.17
C ARG A 63 7.92 19.53 10.04
N ARG A 64 8.49 20.42 9.23
CA ARG A 64 9.94 20.54 9.08
C ARG A 64 10.36 21.99 8.94
N THR A 65 11.45 22.37 9.60
CA THR A 65 12.05 23.70 9.47
C THR A 65 13.37 23.58 8.72
N LEU A 66 13.51 24.37 7.65
CA LEU A 66 14.71 24.44 6.80
C LEU A 66 15.20 25.89 6.73
N SER A 67 16.47 26.08 6.45
CA SER A 67 16.97 27.41 6.09
C SER A 67 16.61 27.75 4.64
N VAL A 68 16.44 29.04 4.36
CA VAL A 68 16.23 29.55 2.99
C VAL A 68 17.37 29.09 2.07
N ARG A 69 18.62 29.12 2.57
CA ARG A 69 19.80 28.65 1.81
C ARG A 69 19.74 27.18 1.41
N GLU A 70 19.18 26.31 2.25
CA GLU A 70 19.01 24.89 1.90
C GLU A 70 17.99 24.73 0.78
N LEU A 71 16.89 25.49 0.83
CA LEU A 71 15.87 25.46 -0.22
C LEU A 71 16.40 26.04 -1.55
N GLU A 72 17.18 27.13 -1.50
CA GLU A 72 17.87 27.72 -2.66
C GLU A 72 18.85 26.73 -3.29
N ARG A 73 19.70 26.08 -2.48
CA ARG A 73 20.65 25.06 -2.97
C ARG A 73 19.95 23.86 -3.60
N ALA A 74 18.76 23.52 -3.13
CA ALA A 74 17.95 22.46 -3.73
C ALA A 74 17.16 22.91 -4.97
N GLY A 75 17.23 24.20 -5.33
CA GLY A 75 16.46 24.81 -6.42
C GLY A 75 14.96 24.93 -6.13
N CYS A 76 14.55 24.84 -4.86
CA CYS A 76 13.15 24.84 -4.42
C CYS A 76 12.77 26.16 -3.72
N TRP A 77 13.41 27.28 -4.07
CA TRP A 77 13.10 28.60 -3.54
C TRP A 77 13.36 29.69 -4.59
N PRO A 78 12.57 30.79 -4.64
CA PRO A 78 11.37 31.07 -3.84
C PRO A 78 10.10 30.38 -4.36
N ARG A 79 10.10 29.94 -5.61
CA ARG A 79 8.96 29.27 -6.24
C ARG A 79 9.18 27.77 -6.34
N PHE A 80 8.20 27.01 -5.89
CA PHE A 80 8.19 25.56 -5.97
C PHE A 80 6.75 25.04 -5.90
N ARG A 81 6.57 23.78 -6.26
CA ARG A 81 5.33 23.01 -6.05
C ARG A 81 5.58 21.95 -4.99
N ALA A 82 4.53 21.55 -4.30
CA ALA A 82 4.57 20.46 -3.33
C ALA A 82 3.80 19.25 -3.87
N GLU A 83 4.33 18.06 -3.65
CA GLU A 83 3.73 16.79 -4.10
C GLU A 83 3.75 15.79 -2.94
N GLY A 84 2.56 15.35 -2.51
CA GLY A 84 2.37 14.21 -1.63
C GLY A 84 2.31 12.92 -2.46
N VAL A 85 3.43 12.21 -2.56
CA VAL A 85 3.55 10.99 -3.36
C VAL A 85 3.39 9.77 -2.45
N LEU A 86 2.52 8.84 -2.82
CA LEU A 86 2.39 7.55 -2.14
C LEU A 86 3.71 6.78 -2.25
N ALA A 87 4.43 6.67 -1.15
CA ALA A 87 5.76 6.04 -1.09
C ALA A 87 5.66 4.56 -0.68
N PHE A 88 4.61 4.20 0.05
CA PHE A 88 4.32 2.85 0.48
C PHE A 88 2.81 2.66 0.56
N SER A 89 2.26 1.67 -0.14
CA SER A 89 0.82 1.40 -0.12
C SER A 89 0.43 0.41 0.98
N PHE A 90 -0.60 0.73 1.75
CA PHE A 90 -1.30 -0.22 2.60
C PHE A 90 -2.25 -1.12 1.80
N ALA A 91 -2.54 -0.84 0.52
CA ALA A 91 -3.25 -1.81 -0.33
C ALA A 91 -2.39 -3.05 -0.63
N ALA A 92 -1.05 -2.92 -0.59
CA ALA A 92 -0.14 -4.06 -0.50
C ALA A 92 -0.28 -4.83 0.85
N GLN A 93 -1.11 -4.32 1.77
CA GLN A 93 -1.53 -4.92 3.04
C GLN A 93 -3.03 -5.24 3.09
N GLY A 94 -3.76 -5.29 1.96
CA GLY A 94 -4.79 -6.34 1.84
C GLY A 94 -4.04 -7.64 2.14
N GLY A 95 -4.40 -8.34 3.22
CA GLY A 95 -3.46 -9.03 4.12
C GLY A 95 -2.18 -9.56 3.49
N ARG A 96 -1.01 -9.16 4.01
CA ARG A 96 0.30 -9.67 3.53
C ARG A 96 0.23 -11.18 3.35
N TRP A 97 0.49 -11.65 2.13
CA TRP A 97 0.60 -13.08 1.84
C TRP A 97 1.63 -13.69 2.78
N TYR A 98 1.21 -14.67 3.58
CA TYR A 98 2.07 -15.43 4.48
C TYR A 98 1.98 -16.91 4.15
N CYS A 99 3.02 -17.68 4.50
CA CYS A 99 3.03 -19.12 4.29
C CYS A 99 2.27 -19.80 5.44
N GLU A 100 1.01 -20.15 5.20
CA GLU A 100 0.17 -20.91 6.14
C GLU A 100 0.61 -22.37 6.12
N GLN A 101 1.02 -22.87 7.29
CA GLN A 101 1.53 -24.23 7.43
C GLN A 101 0.41 -25.26 7.51
N HIS A 102 -0.79 -24.84 7.95
CA HIS A 102 -1.96 -25.69 8.12
C HIS A 102 -3.21 -25.14 7.43
N PRO A 103 -3.21 -24.97 6.08
CA PRO A 103 -4.33 -24.35 5.37
C PRO A 103 -5.62 -25.17 5.46
N GLU A 104 -5.54 -26.48 5.70
CA GLU A 104 -6.69 -27.36 5.91
C GLU A 104 -7.53 -26.94 7.11
N ARG A 105 -6.94 -26.30 8.12
CA ARG A 105 -7.69 -25.84 9.31
C ARG A 105 -8.60 -24.65 9.02
N LEU A 106 -8.35 -23.95 7.91
CA LEU A 106 -9.14 -22.79 7.50
C LEU A 106 -10.37 -23.18 6.69
N LEU A 107 -10.42 -24.40 6.14
CA LEU A 107 -11.49 -24.84 5.24
C LEU A 107 -12.63 -25.48 6.04
N ALA A 108 -13.88 -25.26 5.65
CA ALA A 108 -15.03 -25.92 6.28
C ALA A 108 -15.21 -27.37 5.81
N ASP A 109 -15.04 -27.60 4.51
CA ASP A 109 -15.42 -28.84 3.84
C ASP A 109 -14.36 -29.95 4.03
N PRO A 110 -14.73 -31.15 4.54
CA PRO A 110 -13.79 -32.24 4.76
C PRO A 110 -13.07 -32.76 3.51
N VAL A 111 -13.72 -32.72 2.34
CA VAL A 111 -13.14 -33.14 1.06
C VAL A 111 -12.07 -32.13 0.64
N LEU A 112 -12.32 -30.83 0.83
CA LEU A 112 -11.32 -29.79 0.57
C LEU A 112 -10.12 -29.90 1.53
N ARG A 113 -10.37 -30.14 2.82
CA ARG A 113 -9.30 -30.40 3.80
C ARG A 113 -8.40 -31.55 3.36
N ALA A 114 -8.99 -32.65 2.89
CA ALA A 114 -8.24 -33.83 2.45
C ALA A 114 -7.38 -33.58 1.19
N GLN A 115 -7.69 -32.56 0.38
CA GLN A 115 -6.91 -32.19 -0.81
C GLN A 115 -5.71 -31.29 -0.50
N VAL A 116 -5.71 -30.62 0.66
CA VAL A 116 -4.58 -29.81 1.12
C VAL A 116 -3.52 -30.72 1.73
N ARG A 117 -2.35 -30.79 1.08
CA ARG A 117 -1.23 -31.65 1.49
C ARG A 117 0.02 -30.89 1.92
N THR A 118 0.10 -29.61 1.57
CA THR A 118 1.27 -28.77 1.79
C THR A 118 0.85 -27.39 2.26
N SER A 119 1.81 -26.63 2.75
CA SER A 119 1.61 -25.21 3.01
C SER A 119 1.18 -24.47 1.75
N MET A 120 0.42 -23.40 1.95
CA MET A 120 -0.08 -22.53 0.89
C MET A 120 0.14 -21.07 1.30
N LEU A 121 0.18 -20.20 0.31
CA LEU A 121 0.18 -18.77 0.58
C LEU A 121 -1.25 -18.38 1.00
N CYS A 122 -1.36 -17.63 2.09
CA CYS A 122 -2.63 -17.18 2.65
C CYS A 122 -2.64 -15.67 2.82
N GLN A 123 -3.76 -15.05 2.49
CA GLN A 123 -4.03 -13.64 2.69
C GLN A 123 -5.37 -13.50 3.41
N ARG A 124 -5.37 -12.81 4.55
CA ARG A 124 -6.60 -12.54 5.31
C ARG A 124 -7.19 -11.18 4.94
N GLU A 125 -8.51 -11.15 4.82
CA GLU A 125 -9.30 -9.97 4.50
C GLU A 125 -10.42 -9.82 5.52
N ALA A 126 -11.00 -8.62 5.66
CA ALA A 126 -12.09 -8.40 6.61
C ALA A 126 -13.30 -9.33 6.35
N SER A 127 -13.51 -9.73 5.08
CA SER A 127 -14.63 -10.56 4.69
C SER A 127 -14.32 -12.06 4.63
N GLY A 128 -13.07 -12.49 4.86
CA GLY A 128 -12.67 -13.90 4.69
C GLY A 128 -11.18 -14.06 4.46
N PHE A 129 -10.79 -15.00 3.59
CA PHE A 129 -9.39 -15.22 3.25
C PHE A 129 -9.20 -15.79 1.85
N SER A 130 -8.00 -15.65 1.34
CA SER A 130 -7.56 -16.19 0.07
C SER A 130 -6.43 -17.20 0.28
N LEU A 131 -6.47 -18.32 -0.43
CA LEU A 131 -5.37 -19.28 -0.51
C LEU A 131 -4.80 -19.30 -1.91
N ALA A 132 -3.48 -19.44 -2.02
CA ALA A 132 -2.79 -19.48 -3.28
C ALA A 132 -1.70 -20.55 -3.34
N ALA A 133 -1.55 -21.14 -4.53
CA ALA A 133 -0.47 -22.07 -4.83
C ALA A 133 0.13 -21.79 -6.21
N PRO A 134 1.44 -22.02 -6.41
CA PRO A 134 2.07 -21.90 -7.72
C PRO A 134 1.38 -22.83 -8.74
N PHE A 135 1.00 -22.28 -9.89
CA PHE A 135 0.45 -23.07 -10.98
C PHE A 135 1.57 -23.85 -11.65
N ARG A 136 1.48 -25.18 -11.60
CA ARG A 136 2.51 -26.08 -12.09
C ARG A 136 1.88 -27.22 -12.88
N THR A 137 2.49 -27.53 -14.01
CA THR A 137 2.03 -28.56 -14.96
C THR A 137 2.63 -29.93 -14.66
N ASP A 138 3.57 -30.02 -13.73
CA ASP A 138 4.30 -31.23 -13.37
C ASP A 138 3.81 -31.90 -12.07
N ARG A 139 2.71 -31.40 -11.48
CA ARG A 139 2.11 -31.95 -10.26
C ARG A 139 0.59 -31.76 -10.26
N ALA A 140 -0.08 -32.58 -9.44
CA ALA A 140 -1.52 -32.45 -9.24
C ALA A 140 -1.89 -31.06 -8.73
N VAL A 141 -3.01 -30.53 -9.22
CA VAL A 141 -3.51 -29.22 -8.82
C VAL A 141 -4.05 -29.30 -7.39
N PRO A 142 -3.58 -28.45 -6.46
CA PRO A 142 -4.17 -28.37 -5.13
C PRO A 142 -5.61 -27.88 -5.22
N LEU A 143 -6.47 -28.37 -4.32
CA LEU A 143 -7.90 -28.04 -4.31
C LEU A 143 -8.57 -28.27 -5.68
N ALA A 144 -8.26 -29.41 -6.34
CA ALA A 144 -8.78 -29.76 -7.66
C ALA A 144 -10.31 -29.68 -7.76
N ALA A 145 -11.04 -29.97 -6.68
CA ALA A 145 -12.50 -29.83 -6.65
C ALA A 145 -12.99 -28.37 -6.86
N LEU A 146 -12.12 -27.39 -6.60
CA LEU A 146 -12.40 -25.95 -6.79
C LEU A 146 -11.65 -25.37 -7.99
N PHE A 147 -11.16 -26.19 -8.92
CA PHE A 147 -10.36 -25.71 -10.05
C PHE A 147 -11.08 -24.59 -10.84
N CYS A 148 -12.37 -24.77 -11.12
CA CYS A 148 -13.17 -23.79 -11.86
C CYS A 148 -13.41 -22.47 -11.10
N LEU A 149 -13.18 -22.45 -9.78
CA LEU A 149 -13.29 -21.24 -8.95
C LEU A 149 -11.94 -20.55 -8.77
N ALA A 150 -10.84 -21.17 -9.23
CA ALA A 150 -9.52 -20.57 -9.12
C ALA A 150 -9.39 -19.39 -10.08
N ARG A 151 -8.88 -18.27 -9.56
CA ARG A 151 -8.36 -17.17 -10.39
C ARG A 151 -6.87 -17.39 -10.63
N VAL A 152 -6.41 -17.05 -11.83
CA VAL A 152 -4.98 -17.06 -12.15
C VAL A 152 -4.42 -15.66 -11.92
N GLU A 153 -3.52 -15.53 -10.96
CA GLU A 153 -2.78 -14.30 -10.69
C GLU A 153 -1.30 -14.49 -11.03
N ARG A 154 -0.61 -13.39 -11.37
CA ARG A 154 0.84 -13.41 -11.66
C ARG A 154 1.60 -12.66 -10.58
N TRP A 155 2.54 -13.36 -9.94
CA TRP A 155 3.48 -12.78 -8.97
C TRP A 155 4.89 -12.97 -9.48
N ASP A 156 5.61 -11.86 -9.68
CA ASP A 156 6.97 -11.85 -10.25
C ASP A 156 7.07 -12.70 -11.55
N GLY A 157 6.08 -12.55 -12.43
CA GLY A 157 5.97 -13.29 -13.69
C GLY A 157 5.47 -14.74 -13.57
N ARG A 158 5.37 -15.30 -12.36
CA ARG A 158 4.96 -16.70 -12.12
C ARG A 158 3.46 -16.82 -11.87
N PRO A 159 2.74 -17.71 -12.58
CA PRO A 159 1.31 -17.90 -12.37
C PRO A 159 1.04 -18.63 -11.05
N HIS A 160 0.03 -18.16 -10.33
CA HIS A 160 -0.49 -18.77 -9.11
C HIS A 160 -2.00 -18.95 -9.27
N LEU A 161 -2.52 -20.08 -8.79
CA LEU A 161 -3.95 -20.30 -8.61
C LEU A 161 -4.35 -19.70 -7.27
N VAL A 162 -5.41 -18.90 -7.26
CA VAL A 162 -5.93 -18.20 -6.08
C VAL A 162 -7.40 -18.54 -5.89
N TRP A 163 -7.75 -19.01 -4.69
CA TRP A 163 -9.11 -19.31 -4.26
C TRP A 163 -9.52 -18.37 -3.14
N ARG A 164 -10.79 -17.94 -3.14
CA ARG A 164 -11.37 -17.08 -2.10
C ARG A 164 -12.35 -17.86 -1.25
N PHE A 165 -12.35 -17.56 0.04
CA PHE A 165 -13.20 -18.16 1.04
C PHE A 165 -13.84 -17.07 1.91
N ASP A 166 -15.02 -17.36 2.45
CA ASP A 166 -15.62 -16.54 3.52
C ASP A 166 -14.95 -16.80 4.88
N GLN A 167 -15.46 -16.17 5.95
CA GLN A 167 -14.90 -16.32 7.29
C GLN A 167 -15.09 -17.73 7.85
N GLU A 168 -16.11 -18.44 7.38
CA GLU A 168 -16.46 -19.79 7.78
C GLU A 168 -15.63 -20.85 7.01
N GLY A 169 -14.84 -20.46 6.01
CA GLY A 169 -14.01 -21.36 5.23
C GLY A 169 -14.74 -22.04 4.06
N ARG A 170 -15.83 -21.45 3.57
CA ARG A 170 -16.58 -21.91 2.41
C ARG A 170 -16.10 -21.17 1.16
N PRO A 171 -15.97 -21.85 0.00
CA PRO A 171 -15.49 -21.22 -1.21
C PRO A 171 -16.48 -20.17 -1.70
N ARG A 172 -15.94 -19.03 -2.16
CA ARG A 172 -16.72 -17.97 -2.81
C ARG A 172 -16.69 -18.13 -4.32
N MET A 173 -17.82 -17.82 -4.95
CA MET A 173 -17.88 -17.74 -6.40
C MET A 173 -17.03 -16.55 -6.89
N PRO A 174 -16.30 -16.70 -8.00
CA PRO A 174 -15.67 -15.57 -8.67
C PRO A 174 -16.75 -14.54 -9.06
N GLU A 175 -16.53 -13.27 -8.75
CA GLU A 175 -17.34 -12.19 -9.29
C GLU A 175 -17.10 -12.12 -10.81
N SER A 176 -18.18 -12.15 -11.58
CA SER A 176 -18.22 -12.10 -13.06
C SER A 176 -17.86 -10.72 -13.61
#